data_AF-A0A949L330-F1
#
_entry.id   AF-A0A949L330-F1
#
_cell.length_a   1.000
_cell.length_b   1.000
_cell.length_c   1.000
_cell.angle_alpha   90.00
_cell.angle_beta   90.00
_cell.angle_gamma   90.00
#
_symmetry.space_group_name_H-M   'P 1'
#
loop_
_entity.id
_entity.type
_entity.pdbx_description
1 polymer ?
#
loop_
_entity_poly.entity_id
_entity_poly.type
_entity_poly.pdbx_seq_one_letter_code
_entity_poly.pdbx_strand_id
1 'polypeptide(L)'
;MTSLHYQINDLYKLHLAATELKHGVLKQDWTFFEPSRFVYAYFGFNSFYSINWEASTIKNELIKWDHKNNQSEEDDKLTEPQKIRRMIKFIYNTCTQTNVSHTDQAEKNKEFAKQFERIMKNRYRMDFQVALTQLSRMNTPEKTKVQFIHNFEMILSTELTGKRFKDTWEDILYFIYNIRNNIFHGSKTIVDMMDKSQQRRLRIYTALLLVTNEMLFEAIDKTGVWSKNEEDKLLSRHKQDQRNNRSIGLYEETIAERFNLSIPNGPLFYPCVGNDTIKPIKRFMDTITEFHFVDLIQLPNLPKLKLEIIKKAKAYESYSTSVNEMILNQWETWGIESAGYRGQPGITHKDEWIHADSNRTIEIYRHIQDGLAAFSNIEKLAVFYLCGDSEGEGGSGQRWFQESILKLMLDKLLDGGLIVTDGSSWDPQIYRTAEWKGLWQYRLDRGISKPIDFKYYNRMFKCIGECGRKYGPIYVWQVNRV
;
A
#
# COMPACT_ATOMS: atom_id res chain seq x y z
N MET A 1 -30.27 -1.78 18.90
CA MET A 1 -29.55 -0.51 18.68
C MET A 1 -28.06 -0.78 18.87
N THR A 2 -27.20 -0.31 17.97
CA THR A 2 -25.74 -0.40 18.18
C THR A 2 -25.35 0.54 19.32
N SER A 3 -24.46 0.13 20.22
CA SER A 3 -24.03 1.01 21.32
C SER A 3 -23.28 2.21 20.75
N LEU A 4 -23.38 3.37 21.42
CA LEU A 4 -22.66 4.58 21.04
C LEU A 4 -21.15 4.32 20.93
N HIS A 5 -20.59 3.45 21.78
CA HIS A 5 -19.20 3.03 21.70
C HIS A 5 -18.84 2.45 20.32
N TYR A 6 -19.64 1.54 19.76
CA TYR A 6 -19.36 0.98 18.42
C TYR A 6 -19.48 2.03 17.31
N GLN A 7 -20.45 2.94 17.43
CA GLN A 7 -20.63 4.00 16.45
C GLN A 7 -19.45 5.00 16.48
N ILE A 8 -18.93 5.33 17.67
CA ILE A 8 -17.71 6.13 17.82
C ILE A 8 -16.50 5.41 17.24
N ASN A 9 -16.38 4.07 17.42
CA ASN A 9 -15.31 3.29 16.79
C ASN A 9 -15.31 3.42 15.26
N ASP A 10 -16.48 3.37 14.63
CA ASP A 10 -16.57 3.50 13.17
C ASP A 10 -16.21 4.92 12.70
N LEU A 11 -16.59 5.95 13.46
CA LEU A 11 -16.15 7.33 13.23
C LEU A 11 -14.63 7.48 13.42
N TYR A 12 -14.05 6.80 14.41
CA TYR A 12 -12.60 6.82 14.64
C TYR A 12 -11.84 6.14 13.50
N LYS A 13 -12.35 5.01 12.98
CA LYS A 13 -11.81 4.36 11.78
C LYS A 13 -11.85 5.27 10.56
N LEU A 14 -12.91 6.07 10.39
CA LEU A 14 -12.99 7.08 9.33
C LEU A 14 -11.88 8.12 9.47
N HIS A 15 -11.63 8.61 10.68
CA HIS A 15 -10.53 9.54 10.97
C HIS A 15 -9.14 8.92 10.69
N LEU A 16 -8.93 7.67 11.09
CA LEU A 16 -7.70 6.94 10.79
C LEU A 16 -7.51 6.73 9.29
N ALA A 17 -8.56 6.39 8.56
CA ALA A 17 -8.52 6.24 7.11
C ALA A 17 -8.15 7.57 6.42
N ALA A 18 -8.69 8.70 6.88
CA ALA A 18 -8.33 10.03 6.37
C ALA A 18 -6.87 10.39 6.69
N THR A 19 -6.37 9.98 7.86
CA THR A 19 -4.97 10.22 8.29
C THR A 19 -3.97 9.37 7.49
N GLU A 20 -4.24 8.08 7.33
CA GLU A 20 -3.34 7.13 6.66
C GLU A 20 -3.50 7.13 5.14
N LEU A 21 -4.58 7.72 4.62
CA LEU A 21 -4.97 7.74 3.19
C LEU A 21 -5.06 6.34 2.59
N LYS A 22 -5.43 5.38 3.43
CA LYS A 22 -5.72 4.02 2.99
C LYS A 22 -7.05 4.03 2.27
N HIS A 23 -6.99 4.23 0.97
CA HIS A 23 -8.13 4.05 0.09
C HIS A 23 -8.54 2.56 0.10
N GLY A 24 -9.84 2.28 0.11
CA GLY A 24 -10.35 0.94 -0.20
C GLY A 24 -10.00 0.42 -1.61
N VAL A 25 -9.42 1.26 -2.47
CA VAL A 25 -8.96 0.90 -3.81
C VAL A 25 -7.48 0.52 -3.75
N LEU A 26 -7.20 -0.69 -3.28
CA LEU A 26 -5.83 -1.26 -3.17
C LEU A 26 -5.33 -1.88 -4.49
N LYS A 27 -6.01 -1.67 -5.62
CA LYS A 27 -5.91 -2.55 -6.80
C LYS A 27 -5.36 -1.96 -8.10
N GLN A 28 -4.92 -0.70 -8.17
CA GLN A 28 -4.33 -0.13 -9.40
C GLN A 28 -3.25 0.91 -9.10
N ASP A 29 -2.39 1.16 -10.10
CA ASP A 29 -1.29 2.15 -10.17
C ASP A 29 -1.77 3.61 -10.05
N TRP A 30 -2.54 3.90 -9.01
CA TRP A 30 -3.11 5.21 -8.77
C TRP A 30 -2.04 6.11 -8.17
N THR A 31 -1.51 7.02 -8.98
CA THR A 31 -0.64 8.09 -8.48
C THR A 31 -1.46 8.98 -7.55
N PHE A 32 -0.99 9.14 -6.32
CA PHE A 32 -1.70 9.87 -5.28
C PHE A 32 -2.00 11.32 -5.69
N PHE A 33 -3.27 11.65 -5.87
CA PHE A 33 -3.71 13.03 -6.09
C PHE A 33 -3.72 13.78 -4.74
N GLU A 34 -2.71 14.61 -4.50
CA GLU A 34 -2.49 15.28 -3.21
C GLU A 34 -3.74 15.94 -2.61
N PRO A 35 -4.58 16.65 -3.37
CA PRO A 35 -5.81 17.24 -2.86
C PRO A 35 -6.81 16.25 -2.26
N SER A 36 -6.75 14.96 -2.62
CA SER A 36 -7.60 13.94 -2.02
C SER A 36 -7.46 13.91 -0.49
N ARG A 37 -6.27 14.25 0.06
CA ARG A 37 -6.09 14.33 1.53
C ARG A 37 -7.07 15.28 2.19
N PHE A 38 -7.18 16.47 1.62
CA PHE A 38 -8.09 17.49 2.11
C PHE A 38 -9.53 17.03 2.01
N VAL A 39 -9.90 16.41 0.89
CA VAL A 39 -11.24 15.88 0.66
C VAL A 39 -11.61 14.85 1.72
N TYR A 40 -10.76 13.84 1.96
CA TYR A 40 -10.99 12.81 2.98
C TYR A 40 -11.05 13.38 4.40
N ALA A 41 -10.11 14.25 4.76
CA ALA A 41 -10.10 14.90 6.07
C ALA A 41 -11.36 15.73 6.30
N TYR A 42 -11.82 16.46 5.27
CA TYR A 42 -13.04 17.24 5.35
C TYR A 42 -14.30 16.37 5.43
N PHE A 43 -14.37 15.25 4.70
CA PHE A 43 -15.50 14.33 4.83
C PHE A 43 -15.61 13.74 6.25
N GLY A 44 -14.48 13.38 6.86
CA GLY A 44 -14.43 13.00 8.28
C GLY A 44 -14.94 14.13 9.17
N PHE A 45 -14.36 15.32 9.03
CA PHE A 45 -14.76 16.51 9.80
C PHE A 45 -16.26 16.84 9.67
N ASN A 46 -16.81 16.77 8.45
CA ASN A 46 -18.25 16.96 8.18
C ASN A 46 -19.13 15.95 8.92
N SER A 47 -18.72 14.68 8.88
CA SER A 47 -19.41 13.64 9.64
C SER A 47 -19.42 13.95 11.13
N PHE A 48 -18.33 14.52 11.66
CA PHE A 48 -18.19 14.77 13.08
C PHE A 48 -18.95 16.00 13.58
N TYR A 49 -18.89 17.15 12.89
CA TYR A 49 -19.62 18.32 13.37
C TYR A 49 -21.14 18.21 13.18
N SER A 50 -21.61 17.27 12.35
CA SER A 50 -23.04 16.97 12.18
C SER A 50 -23.71 16.30 13.41
N ILE A 51 -22.91 15.91 14.40
CA ILE A 51 -23.35 15.23 15.62
C ILE A 51 -23.48 16.24 16.77
N ASN A 52 -24.58 16.13 17.51
CA ASN A 52 -24.76 16.80 18.79
C ASN A 52 -24.02 16.00 19.88
N TRP A 53 -22.72 16.26 20.03
CA TRP A 53 -21.87 15.51 20.94
C TRP A 53 -22.28 15.62 22.41
N GLU A 54 -22.80 16.77 22.83
CA GLU A 54 -23.29 16.98 24.20
C GLU A 54 -24.51 16.11 24.49
N ALA A 55 -25.52 16.12 23.61
CA ALA A 55 -26.67 15.23 23.75
C ALA A 55 -26.27 13.76 23.63
N SER A 56 -25.33 13.45 22.73
CA SER A 56 -24.92 12.08 22.45
C SER A 56 -24.27 11.43 23.66
N THR A 57 -23.37 12.15 24.34
CA THR A 57 -22.69 11.63 25.53
C THR A 57 -23.63 11.52 26.73
N ILE A 58 -24.55 12.47 26.91
CA ILE A 58 -25.54 12.43 28.01
C ILE A 58 -26.51 11.26 27.84
N LYS A 59 -27.02 11.04 26.61
CA LYS A 59 -28.02 10.00 26.33
C LYS A 59 -27.42 8.64 25.97
N ASN A 60 -26.09 8.57 25.84
CA ASN A 60 -25.36 7.39 25.39
C ASN A 60 -25.87 6.83 24.03
N GLU A 61 -26.22 7.73 23.11
CA GLU A 61 -26.74 7.43 21.77
C GLU A 61 -26.17 8.45 20.77
N LEU A 62 -25.88 8.10 19.52
CA LEU A 62 -25.37 9.05 18.54
C LEU A 62 -26.50 9.91 17.97
N ILE A 63 -26.57 11.17 18.40
CA ILE A 63 -27.62 12.10 18.04
C ILE A 63 -27.08 13.11 17.04
N LYS A 64 -27.72 13.19 15.87
CA LYS A 64 -27.43 14.22 14.86
C LYS A 64 -28.31 15.44 15.08
N TRP A 65 -27.84 16.61 14.66
CA TRP A 65 -28.61 17.87 14.75
C TRP A 65 -29.95 17.83 14.00
N ASP A 66 -30.05 17.04 12.91
CA ASP A 66 -31.19 17.10 11.97
C ASP A 66 -32.26 15.99 12.22
N HIS A 67 -32.24 15.31 13.38
CA HIS A 67 -33.25 14.29 13.68
C HIS A 67 -34.50 14.94 14.31
N LYS A 68 -35.57 15.05 13.50
CA LYS A 68 -36.94 15.53 13.82
C LYS A 68 -37.64 14.92 15.05
N ASN A 69 -36.97 14.10 15.84
CA ASN A 69 -37.54 13.42 16.98
C ASN A 69 -37.35 14.27 18.27
N ASN A 70 -38.25 15.22 18.46
CA ASN A 70 -38.66 15.73 19.78
C ASN A 70 -37.64 16.51 20.63
N GLN A 71 -36.65 17.19 20.04
CA GLN A 71 -35.89 18.21 20.77
C GLN A 71 -36.13 19.57 20.13
N SER A 72 -36.51 20.54 20.96
CA SER A 72 -36.82 21.97 20.70
C SER A 72 -36.67 22.46 19.26
N GLU A 73 -37.69 23.16 18.74
CA GLU A 73 -37.71 23.83 17.42
C GLU A 73 -36.46 24.69 17.08
N GLU A 74 -35.64 25.04 18.07
CA GLU A 74 -34.37 25.76 17.91
C GLU A 74 -33.23 24.92 17.31
N ASP A 75 -33.18 23.60 17.55
CA ASP A 75 -32.04 22.76 17.11
C ASP A 75 -32.13 22.35 15.62
N ASP A 76 -33.35 22.26 15.06
CA ASP A 76 -33.62 21.89 13.66
C ASP A 76 -33.16 22.96 12.63
N LYS A 77 -32.59 24.08 13.08
CA LYS A 77 -32.20 25.23 12.22
C LYS A 77 -30.73 25.61 12.27
N LEU A 78 -29.87 24.80 12.88
CA LEU A 78 -28.45 25.15 12.96
C LEU A 78 -27.79 25.13 11.57
N THR A 79 -27.22 26.27 11.20
CA THR A 79 -26.33 26.38 10.03
C THR A 79 -25.04 25.61 10.25
N GLU A 80 -24.37 25.21 9.17
CA GLU A 80 -23.08 24.49 9.23
C GLU A 80 -22.03 25.19 10.12
N PRO A 81 -21.84 26.54 10.04
CA PRO A 81 -20.93 27.24 10.96
C PRO A 81 -21.36 27.13 12.43
N GLN A 82 -22.66 27.13 12.73
CA GLN A 82 -23.14 26.94 14.10
C GLN A 82 -22.86 25.52 14.59
N LYS A 83 -23.04 24.49 13.75
CA LYS A 83 -22.70 23.10 14.06
C LYS A 83 -21.20 22.95 14.38
N ILE A 84 -20.32 23.57 13.58
CA ILE A 84 -18.87 23.62 13.83
C ILE A 84 -18.56 24.28 15.19
N ARG A 85 -19.15 25.45 15.48
CA ARG A 85 -18.95 26.14 16.77
C ARG A 85 -19.41 25.31 17.97
N ARG A 86 -20.53 24.59 17.83
CA ARG A 86 -21.05 23.69 18.89
C ARG A 86 -20.08 22.54 19.15
N MET A 87 -19.53 21.93 18.10
CA MET A 87 -18.50 20.90 18.25
C MET A 87 -17.24 21.46 18.93
N ILE A 88 -16.72 22.60 18.49
CA ILE A 88 -15.54 23.23 19.14
C ILE A 88 -15.83 23.54 20.61
N LYS A 89 -17.01 24.09 20.92
CA LYS A 89 -17.44 24.35 22.29
C LYS A 89 -17.44 23.07 23.12
N PHE A 90 -17.98 21.96 22.58
CA PHE A 90 -17.94 20.66 23.25
C PHE A 90 -16.50 20.19 23.53
N ILE A 91 -15.61 20.25 22.53
CA ILE A 91 -14.20 19.85 22.68
C ILE A 91 -13.52 20.70 23.75
N TYR A 92 -13.64 22.02 23.63
CA TYR A 92 -13.01 22.97 24.52
C TYR A 92 -13.50 22.78 25.96
N ASN A 93 -14.82 22.72 26.14
CA ASN A 93 -15.42 22.54 27.46
C ASN A 93 -14.99 21.21 28.08
N THR A 94 -15.08 20.10 27.36
CA THR A 94 -14.73 18.78 27.90
C THR A 94 -13.26 18.68 28.27
N CYS A 95 -12.38 19.33 27.51
CA CYS A 95 -10.95 19.26 27.78
C CYS A 95 -10.46 20.26 28.83
N THR A 96 -11.17 21.36 29.07
CA THR A 96 -10.74 22.45 29.96
C THR A 96 -11.62 22.65 31.19
N GLN A 97 -12.90 22.26 31.15
CA GLN A 97 -13.85 22.44 32.25
C GLN A 97 -13.78 21.27 33.22
N THR A 98 -13.44 21.61 34.43
CA THR A 98 -13.48 20.77 35.63
C THR A 98 -13.79 21.74 36.78
N ASN A 99 -14.34 21.27 37.90
CA ASN A 99 -14.61 22.12 39.07
C ASN A 99 -13.31 22.56 39.74
N VAL A 100 -12.57 23.48 39.13
CA VAL A 100 -11.24 23.93 39.57
C VAL A 100 -11.21 25.44 39.75
N SER A 101 -10.24 25.90 40.54
CA SER A 101 -10.03 27.32 40.81
C SER A 101 -9.70 28.11 39.53
N HIS A 102 -9.83 29.44 39.58
CA HIS A 102 -9.47 30.32 38.46
C HIS A 102 -8.00 30.15 38.00
N THR A 103 -7.07 29.93 38.94
CA THR A 103 -5.64 29.71 38.61
C THR A 103 -5.43 28.39 37.86
N ASP A 104 -6.16 27.34 38.23
CA ASP A 104 -6.09 26.05 37.56
C ASP A 104 -6.70 26.09 36.16
N GLN A 105 -7.70 26.95 35.93
CA GLN A 105 -8.32 27.12 34.61
C GLN A 105 -7.33 27.71 33.59
N ALA A 106 -6.48 28.65 34.00
CA ALA A 106 -5.47 29.24 33.12
C ALA A 106 -4.44 28.21 32.66
N GLU A 107 -3.96 27.37 33.57
CA GLU A 107 -3.00 26.30 33.25
C GLU A 107 -3.63 25.24 32.34
N LYS A 108 -4.90 24.86 32.58
CA LYS A 108 -5.63 23.93 31.69
C LYS A 108 -5.80 24.47 30.28
N ASN A 109 -6.09 25.77 30.16
CA ASN A 109 -6.20 26.39 28.85
C ASN A 109 -4.84 26.40 28.11
N LYS A 110 -3.74 26.59 28.84
CA LYS A 110 -2.38 26.51 28.30
C LYS A 110 -2.02 25.09 27.87
N GLU A 111 -2.37 24.09 28.68
CA GLU A 111 -2.14 22.69 28.35
C GLU A 111 -2.95 22.25 27.13
N PHE A 112 -4.19 22.73 26.99
CA PHE A 112 -5.02 22.50 25.81
C PHE A 112 -4.37 23.04 24.52
N ALA A 113 -3.82 24.26 24.56
CA ALA A 113 -3.11 24.85 23.44
C ALA A 113 -1.84 24.06 23.08
N LYS A 114 -1.05 23.66 24.09
CA LYS A 114 0.13 22.80 23.90
C LYS A 114 -0.23 21.44 23.31
N GLN A 115 -1.34 20.85 23.74
CA GLN A 115 -1.82 19.58 23.20
C GLN A 115 -2.14 19.70 21.71
N PHE A 116 -2.86 20.74 21.32
CA PHE A 116 -3.15 21.03 19.91
C PHE A 116 -1.86 21.16 19.09
N GLU A 117 -0.89 21.96 19.57
CA GLU A 117 0.41 22.15 18.93
C GLU A 117 1.19 20.83 18.80
N ARG A 118 1.21 20.03 19.87
CA ARG A 118 1.89 18.74 19.92
C ARG A 118 1.34 17.78 18.86
N ILE A 119 0.02 17.71 18.70
CA ILE A 119 -0.60 16.85 17.68
C ILE A 119 -0.24 17.36 16.28
N MET A 120 -0.32 18.68 16.05
CA MET A 120 0.08 19.30 14.78
C MET A 120 1.54 18.95 14.40
N LYS A 121 2.51 19.13 15.31
CA LYS A 121 3.93 18.85 15.05
C LYS A 121 4.22 17.36 14.88
N ASN A 122 3.84 16.56 15.87
CA ASN A 122 4.32 15.18 15.99
C ASN A 122 3.62 14.26 14.99
N ARG A 123 2.32 14.45 14.78
CA ARG A 123 1.52 13.52 13.97
C ARG A 123 1.53 13.90 12.50
N TYR A 124 1.52 15.20 12.20
CA TYR A 124 1.39 15.69 10.82
C TYR A 124 2.67 16.27 10.24
N ARG A 125 3.78 16.26 11.00
CA ARG A 125 5.14 16.68 10.57
C ARG A 125 5.15 18.04 9.87
N MET A 126 4.30 18.95 10.35
CA MET A 126 4.18 20.28 9.78
C MET A 126 5.25 21.18 10.38
N ASP A 127 6.14 21.70 9.53
CA ASP A 127 6.98 22.84 9.89
C ASP A 127 6.13 24.12 9.78
N PHE A 128 5.90 24.75 10.93
CA PHE A 128 5.05 25.93 11.03
C PHE A 128 5.63 27.15 10.33
N GLN A 129 6.94 27.35 10.38
CA GLN A 129 7.57 28.48 9.72
C GLN A 129 7.46 28.35 8.20
N VAL A 130 7.62 27.11 7.71
CA VAL A 130 7.39 26.78 6.31
C VAL A 130 5.93 26.98 5.93
N ALA A 131 4.98 26.55 6.77
CA ALA A 131 3.55 26.72 6.54
C ALA A 131 3.15 28.21 6.44
N LEU A 132 3.62 29.05 7.37
CA LEU A 132 3.38 30.49 7.36
C LEU A 132 3.91 31.16 6.09
N THR A 133 5.16 30.84 5.73
CA THR A 133 5.80 31.34 4.50
C THR A 133 4.98 30.97 3.26
N GLN A 134 4.35 29.78 3.25
CA GLN A 134 3.50 29.33 2.16
C GLN A 134 2.15 30.06 2.12
N LEU A 135 1.54 30.35 3.26
CA LEU A 135 0.28 31.09 3.35
C LEU A 135 0.43 32.57 2.94
N SER A 136 1.58 33.19 3.24
CA SER A 136 1.83 34.59 2.83
C SER A 136 1.83 34.79 1.31
N ARG A 137 2.01 33.72 0.52
CA ARG A 137 1.99 33.74 -0.95
C ARG A 137 0.62 33.48 -1.57
N MET A 138 -0.46 33.53 -0.80
CA MET A 138 -1.82 33.25 -1.29
C MET A 138 -2.42 34.38 -2.14
N ASN A 139 -3.08 34.02 -3.23
CA ASN A 139 -3.92 34.90 -4.06
C ASN A 139 -5.39 34.83 -3.59
N THR A 140 -5.67 35.41 -2.43
CA THR A 140 -7.02 35.56 -1.85
C THR A 140 -7.20 37.03 -1.46
N PRO A 141 -8.45 37.52 -1.31
CA PRO A 141 -8.68 38.90 -0.85
C PRO A 141 -7.88 39.17 0.42
N GLU A 142 -7.02 40.19 0.35
CA GLU A 142 -5.91 40.38 1.30
C GLU A 142 -6.39 40.40 2.75
N LYS A 143 -7.55 41.03 3.02
CA LYS A 143 -8.14 41.09 4.35
C LYS A 143 -8.43 39.71 4.97
N THR A 144 -9.00 38.78 4.20
CA THR A 144 -9.39 37.45 4.74
C THR A 144 -8.15 36.57 4.92
N LYS A 145 -7.20 36.67 3.99
CA LYS A 145 -5.92 35.98 4.05
C LYS A 145 -5.09 36.43 5.25
N VAL A 146 -4.94 37.75 5.44
CA VAL A 146 -4.19 38.33 6.57
C VAL A 146 -4.81 37.89 7.89
N GLN A 147 -6.14 37.92 8.00
CA GLN A 147 -6.82 37.45 9.21
C GLN A 147 -6.57 35.95 9.48
N PHE A 148 -6.63 35.11 8.45
CA PHE A 148 -6.36 33.68 8.60
C PHE A 148 -4.91 33.41 9.04
N ILE A 149 -3.94 34.07 8.40
CA ILE A 149 -2.52 33.93 8.75
C ILE A 149 -2.31 34.37 10.19
N HIS A 150 -2.83 35.55 10.56
CA HIS A 150 -2.74 36.06 11.92
C HIS A 150 -3.35 35.09 12.93
N ASN A 151 -4.57 34.60 12.68
CA ASN A 151 -5.22 33.63 13.57
C ASN A 151 -4.42 32.33 13.68
N PHE A 152 -3.84 31.85 12.57
CA PHE A 152 -3.02 30.66 12.55
C PHE A 152 -1.72 30.85 13.35
N GLU A 153 -1.04 31.99 13.18
CA GLU A 153 0.13 32.37 14.00
C GLU A 153 -0.21 32.39 15.50
N MET A 154 -1.35 32.99 15.85
CA MET A 154 -1.76 33.14 17.25
C MET A 154 -2.12 31.80 17.92
N ILE A 155 -2.70 30.83 17.20
CA ILE A 155 -2.92 29.48 17.75
C ILE A 155 -1.59 28.76 17.98
N LEU A 156 -0.60 29.00 17.12
CA LEU A 156 0.68 28.32 17.17
C LEU A 156 1.65 28.93 18.19
N SER A 157 1.51 30.21 18.54
CA SER A 157 2.40 30.83 19.53
C SER A 157 2.20 30.29 20.95
N THR A 158 1.12 29.54 21.22
CA THR A 158 0.68 29.08 22.56
C THR A 158 0.43 30.21 23.58
N GLU A 159 0.56 31.47 23.15
CA GLU A 159 0.26 32.65 23.97
C GLU A 159 -1.26 32.85 24.11
N LEU A 160 -2.04 32.40 23.11
CA LEU A 160 -3.48 32.35 23.21
C LEU A 160 -3.94 31.23 24.13
N THR A 161 -4.74 31.60 25.12
CA THR A 161 -5.45 30.67 25.98
C THR A 161 -6.91 31.13 26.16
N GLY A 162 -7.74 30.25 26.71
CA GLY A 162 -9.07 30.66 27.11
C GLY A 162 -10.03 30.84 25.95
N LYS A 163 -10.96 31.77 26.15
CA LYS A 163 -11.95 32.18 25.14
C LYS A 163 -11.31 32.63 23.83
N ARG A 164 -10.19 33.38 23.89
CA ARG A 164 -9.52 33.89 22.69
C ARG A 164 -9.01 32.76 21.80
N PHE A 165 -8.36 31.74 22.38
CA PHE A 165 -7.93 30.55 21.63
C PHE A 165 -9.10 29.89 20.90
N LYS A 166 -10.22 29.68 21.62
CA LYS A 166 -11.42 29.06 21.08
C LYS A 166 -12.00 29.87 19.91
N ASP A 167 -12.16 31.18 20.09
CA ASP A 167 -12.72 32.07 19.05
C ASP A 167 -11.81 32.10 17.80
N THR A 168 -10.47 32.17 17.99
CA THR A 168 -9.49 32.10 16.90
C THR A 168 -9.57 30.76 16.14
N TRP A 169 -9.80 29.66 16.86
CA TRP A 169 -9.96 28.34 16.25
C TRP A 169 -11.26 28.22 15.45
N GLU A 170 -12.36 28.76 15.97
CA GLU A 170 -13.64 28.85 15.25
C GLU A 170 -13.48 29.61 13.92
N ASP A 171 -12.77 30.74 13.92
CA ASP A 171 -12.52 31.54 12.72
C ASP A 171 -11.69 30.79 11.67
N ILE A 172 -10.67 30.05 12.09
CA ILE A 172 -9.84 29.24 11.20
C ILE A 172 -10.67 28.15 10.51
N LEU A 173 -11.50 27.42 11.27
CA LEU A 173 -12.32 26.36 10.68
C LEU A 173 -13.43 26.94 9.79
N TYR A 174 -13.97 28.11 10.13
CA TYR A 174 -14.91 28.82 9.26
C TYR A 174 -14.25 29.23 7.93
N PHE A 175 -13.00 29.70 7.96
CA PHE A 175 -12.25 29.94 6.73
C PHE A 175 -12.09 28.67 5.89
N ILE A 176 -11.71 27.55 6.50
CA ILE A 176 -11.57 26.26 5.81
C ILE A 176 -12.90 25.78 5.21
N TYR A 177 -14.03 25.99 5.91
CA TYR A 177 -15.37 25.73 5.40
C TYR A 177 -15.66 26.54 4.11
N ASN A 178 -15.24 27.80 4.05
CA ASN A 178 -15.39 28.60 2.84
C ASN A 178 -14.50 28.10 1.69
N ILE A 179 -13.26 27.66 1.98
CA ILE A 179 -12.39 27.02 0.98
C ILE A 179 -13.04 25.75 0.42
N ARG A 180 -13.65 24.94 1.28
CA ARG A 180 -14.37 23.75 0.89
C ARG A 180 -15.46 24.05 -0.14
N ASN A 181 -16.23 25.12 0.06
CA ASN A 181 -17.29 25.49 -0.88
C ASN A 181 -16.73 25.80 -2.28
N ASN A 182 -15.56 26.42 -2.37
CA ASN A 182 -14.91 26.66 -3.65
C ASN A 182 -14.47 25.35 -4.34
N ILE A 183 -14.00 24.36 -3.57
CA ILE A 183 -13.49 23.11 -4.13
C ILE A 183 -14.63 22.20 -4.59
N PHE A 184 -15.68 22.01 -3.79
CA PHE A 184 -16.74 21.04 -4.14
C PHE A 184 -17.83 21.61 -5.05
N HIS A 185 -18.03 22.93 -5.09
CA HIS A 185 -19.00 23.54 -6.00
C HIS A 185 -18.39 23.90 -7.36
N GLY A 186 -17.21 23.37 -7.67
CA GLY A 186 -16.64 23.37 -9.03
C GLY A 186 -16.00 24.69 -9.47
N SER A 187 -15.75 25.64 -8.56
CA SER A 187 -15.02 26.87 -8.94
C SER A 187 -13.52 26.67 -9.12
N LYS A 188 -13.00 25.48 -8.79
CA LYS A 188 -11.61 25.05 -9.03
C LYS A 188 -11.55 23.88 -9.99
N THR A 189 -10.72 24.03 -11.03
CA THR A 189 -10.44 22.97 -12.01
C THR A 189 -9.40 21.98 -11.46
N ILE A 190 -9.26 20.81 -12.10
CA ILE A 190 -8.18 19.85 -11.77
C ILE A 190 -6.81 20.53 -11.89
N VAL A 191 -6.61 21.38 -12.91
CA VAL A 191 -5.36 22.11 -13.12
C VAL A 191 -5.07 23.06 -11.94
N ASP A 192 -6.08 23.77 -11.44
CA ASP A 192 -5.93 24.62 -10.24
C ASP A 192 -5.55 23.80 -9.00
N MET A 193 -6.05 22.57 -8.92
CA MET A 193 -5.78 21.65 -7.82
C MET A 193 -4.43 20.94 -7.95
N MET A 194 -3.84 20.93 -9.15
CA MET A 194 -2.47 20.46 -9.42
C MET A 194 -1.41 21.53 -9.13
N ASP A 195 -1.79 22.80 -8.98
CA ASP A 195 -0.87 23.86 -8.59
C ASP A 195 -0.18 23.54 -7.25
N LYS A 196 1.15 23.63 -7.23
CA LYS A 196 1.96 23.31 -6.04
C LYS A 196 1.65 24.25 -4.88
N SER A 197 1.30 25.51 -5.14
CA SER A 197 0.93 26.47 -4.09
C SER A 197 -0.43 26.10 -3.47
N GLN A 198 -1.40 25.70 -4.29
CA GLN A 198 -2.69 25.18 -3.83
C GLN A 198 -2.55 23.88 -3.04
N GLN A 199 -1.76 22.91 -3.51
CA GLN A 199 -1.52 21.66 -2.77
C GLN A 199 -0.89 21.90 -1.40
N ARG A 200 0.08 22.83 -1.32
CA ARG A 200 0.69 23.23 -0.05
C ARG A 200 -0.32 23.81 0.93
N ARG A 201 -1.19 24.72 0.47
CA ARG A 201 -2.30 25.24 1.30
C ARG A 201 -3.22 24.12 1.79
N LEU A 202 -3.62 23.22 0.88
CA LEU A 202 -4.51 22.12 1.22
C LEU A 202 -3.91 21.19 2.27
N ARG A 203 -2.59 21.00 2.27
CA ARG A 203 -1.90 20.26 3.35
C ARG A 203 -2.07 20.95 4.71
N ILE A 204 -1.97 22.28 4.76
CA ILE A 204 -2.19 23.07 5.99
C ILE A 204 -3.62 22.89 6.48
N TYR A 205 -4.61 23.06 5.60
CA TYR A 205 -6.02 22.89 5.96
C TYR A 205 -6.33 21.46 6.38
N THR A 206 -5.74 20.47 5.69
CA THR A 206 -5.87 19.04 6.04
C THR A 206 -5.36 18.80 7.46
N ALA A 207 -4.18 19.31 7.83
CA ALA A 207 -3.65 19.11 9.17
C ALA A 207 -4.53 19.75 10.25
N LEU A 208 -5.06 20.97 10.01
CA LEU A 208 -5.97 21.64 10.94
C LEU A 208 -7.27 20.85 11.15
N LEU A 209 -7.84 20.27 10.08
CA LEU A 209 -9.01 19.40 10.17
C LEU A 209 -8.70 18.12 10.95
N LEU A 210 -7.59 17.46 10.62
CA LEU A 210 -7.21 16.20 11.27
C LEU A 210 -6.84 16.39 12.75
N VAL A 211 -6.21 17.51 13.12
CA VAL A 211 -5.98 17.84 14.54
C VAL A 211 -7.31 18.13 15.24
N THR A 212 -8.22 18.84 14.61
CA THR A 212 -9.53 19.09 15.20
C THR A 212 -10.29 17.80 15.47
N ASN A 213 -10.27 16.87 14.51
CA ASN A 213 -10.85 15.54 14.67
C ASN A 213 -10.16 14.78 15.82
N GLU A 214 -8.84 14.82 15.92
CA GLU A 214 -8.11 14.17 17.01
C GLU A 214 -8.50 14.73 18.38
N MET A 215 -8.56 16.06 18.51
CA MET A 215 -8.98 16.74 19.75
C MET A 215 -10.42 16.36 20.15
N LEU A 216 -11.29 16.10 19.17
CA LEU A 216 -12.64 15.58 19.43
C LEU A 216 -12.60 14.18 20.05
N PHE A 217 -11.82 13.25 19.50
CA PHE A 217 -11.72 11.91 20.08
C PHE A 217 -11.08 11.92 21.47
N GLU A 218 -10.12 12.81 21.72
CA GLU A 218 -9.59 13.02 23.07
C GLU A 218 -10.64 13.59 24.04
N ALA A 219 -11.49 14.51 23.58
CA ALA A 219 -12.62 15.00 24.38
C ALA A 219 -13.61 13.87 24.69
N ILE A 220 -13.98 13.06 23.69
CA ILE A 220 -14.87 11.90 23.88
C ILE A 220 -14.27 10.89 24.86
N ASP A 221 -12.98 10.56 24.76
CA ASP A 221 -12.27 9.66 25.70
C ASP A 221 -12.38 10.15 27.15
N LYS A 222 -12.27 11.46 27.38
CA LYS A 222 -12.45 12.09 28.70
C LYS A 222 -13.88 11.97 29.26
N THR A 223 -14.89 11.77 28.41
CA THR A 223 -16.27 11.55 28.89
C THR A 223 -16.49 10.15 29.46
N GLY A 224 -15.58 9.19 29.19
CA GLY A 224 -15.68 7.80 29.63
C GLY A 224 -16.64 6.93 28.80
N VAL A 225 -17.33 7.49 27.81
CA VAL A 225 -18.27 6.77 26.94
C VAL A 225 -17.55 5.86 25.92
N TRP A 226 -16.31 6.21 25.58
CA TRP A 226 -15.46 5.49 24.64
C TRP A 226 -14.01 5.62 25.07
N SER A 227 -13.14 4.66 24.73
CA SER A 227 -11.72 4.81 24.98
C SER A 227 -10.84 4.52 23.77
N LYS A 228 -9.96 5.47 23.47
CA LYS A 228 -9.01 5.39 22.37
C LYS A 228 -8.00 4.26 22.55
N ASN A 229 -7.56 4.02 23.79
CA ASN A 229 -6.53 3.02 24.09
C ASN A 229 -6.98 1.58 23.79
N GLU A 230 -8.26 1.29 23.94
CA GLU A 230 -8.82 -0.03 23.61
C GLU A 230 -8.77 -0.27 22.11
N GLU A 231 -9.12 0.74 21.32
CA GLU A 231 -9.11 0.65 19.86
C GLU A 231 -7.69 0.67 19.29
N ASP A 232 -6.78 1.50 19.83
CA ASP A 232 -5.36 1.46 19.45
C ASP A 232 -4.74 0.08 19.76
N LYS A 233 -5.16 -0.58 20.85
CA LYS A 233 -4.79 -1.97 21.16
C LYS A 233 -5.39 -2.96 20.18
N LEU A 234 -6.66 -2.81 19.79
CA LEU A 234 -7.31 -3.68 18.79
C LEU A 234 -6.70 -3.51 17.39
N LEU A 235 -6.38 -2.28 16.99
CA LEU A 235 -5.75 -1.97 15.71
C LEU A 235 -4.28 -2.38 15.68
N SER A 236 -3.55 -2.25 16.79
CA SER A 236 -2.18 -2.78 16.88
C SER A 236 -2.17 -4.29 16.87
N ARG A 237 -3.12 -4.96 17.54
CA ARG A 237 -3.37 -6.40 17.42
C ARG A 237 -3.70 -6.78 15.98
N HIS A 238 -4.65 -6.11 15.32
CA HIS A 238 -4.97 -6.38 13.92
C HIS A 238 -3.81 -6.09 12.96
N LYS A 239 -2.99 -5.06 13.19
CA LYS A 239 -1.78 -4.78 12.39
C LYS A 239 -0.71 -5.84 12.66
N GLN A 240 -0.57 -6.29 13.89
CA GLN A 240 0.32 -7.39 14.28
C GLN A 240 -0.17 -8.71 13.72
N ASP A 241 -1.46 -8.98 13.74
CA ASP A 241 -2.14 -10.14 13.16
C ASP A 241 -2.12 -10.07 11.64
N GLN A 242 -2.23 -8.90 11.00
CA GLN A 242 -2.04 -8.76 9.54
C GLN A 242 -0.57 -8.90 9.14
N ARG A 243 0.38 -8.45 9.99
CA ARG A 243 1.80 -8.72 9.80
C ARG A 243 2.11 -10.20 10.01
N ASN A 244 1.50 -10.83 11.00
CA ASN A 244 1.60 -12.26 11.30
C ASN A 244 0.84 -13.11 10.26
N ASN A 245 -0.25 -12.62 9.68
CA ASN A 245 -1.03 -13.28 8.63
C ASN A 245 -0.43 -13.04 7.25
N ARG A 246 0.39 -11.99 7.04
CA ARG A 246 1.35 -11.96 5.93
C ARG A 246 2.42 -13.06 6.07
N SER A 247 2.68 -13.53 7.29
CA SER A 247 3.46 -14.75 7.57
C SER A 247 2.62 -16.04 7.63
N ILE A 248 1.28 -15.96 7.65
CA ILE A 248 0.37 -17.09 7.93
C ILE A 248 -0.92 -16.94 7.11
N GLY A 249 -0.81 -17.07 5.79
CA GLY A 249 -1.77 -17.87 5.04
C GLY A 249 -1.27 -19.31 5.10
N LEU A 250 -1.82 -20.09 6.04
CA LEU A 250 -1.68 -21.54 6.12
C LEU A 250 -2.36 -22.13 4.86
N TYR A 251 -1.57 -22.83 4.06
CA TYR A 251 -1.98 -23.63 2.88
C TYR A 251 -2.76 -22.87 1.78
N GLU A 252 -2.06 -22.07 0.96
CA GLU A 252 -2.50 -22.03 -0.45
C GLU A 252 -2.21 -23.43 -1.01
N GLU A 253 -3.22 -24.10 -1.57
CA GLU A 253 -3.03 -25.36 -2.32
C GLU A 253 -1.87 -25.21 -3.30
N THR A 254 -1.03 -26.24 -3.38
CA THR A 254 0.10 -26.22 -4.31
C THR A 254 -0.41 -26.29 -5.75
N ILE A 255 0.46 -25.98 -6.72
CA ILE A 255 0.06 -26.03 -8.15
C ILE A 255 -0.28 -27.45 -8.57
N ALA A 256 0.45 -28.44 -8.06
CA ALA A 256 0.21 -29.84 -8.35
C ALA A 256 -1.14 -30.28 -7.78
N GLU A 257 -1.44 -29.96 -6.52
CA GLU A 257 -2.70 -30.29 -5.86
C GLU A 257 -3.88 -29.58 -6.55
N ARG A 258 -3.80 -28.26 -6.68
CA ARG A 258 -4.90 -27.42 -7.18
C ARG A 258 -5.35 -27.80 -8.59
N PHE A 259 -4.41 -28.16 -9.45
CA PHE A 259 -4.69 -28.49 -10.84
C PHE A 259 -4.58 -29.98 -11.16
N ASN A 260 -4.35 -30.82 -10.14
CA ASN A 260 -4.13 -32.25 -10.28
C ASN A 260 -3.07 -32.58 -11.36
N LEU A 261 -1.91 -31.95 -11.27
CA LEU A 261 -0.81 -32.07 -12.23
C LEU A 261 0.32 -32.93 -11.70
N SER A 262 0.89 -33.75 -12.58
CA SER A 262 2.22 -34.35 -12.36
C SER A 262 3.29 -33.43 -12.94
N ILE A 263 4.20 -32.94 -12.10
CA ILE A 263 5.31 -32.08 -12.50
C ILE A 263 6.58 -32.95 -12.61
N PRO A 264 7.34 -32.88 -13.72
CA PRO A 264 8.56 -33.67 -13.86
C PRO A 264 9.62 -33.26 -12.82
N ASN A 265 10.50 -34.19 -12.46
CA ASN A 265 11.58 -33.90 -11.51
C ASN A 265 12.64 -33.00 -12.15
N GLY A 266 12.82 -31.82 -11.60
CA GLY A 266 13.82 -30.84 -12.02
C GLY A 266 13.67 -29.54 -11.24
N PRO A 267 14.57 -28.56 -11.48
CA PRO A 267 14.56 -27.30 -10.75
C PRO A 267 13.45 -26.35 -11.23
N LEU A 268 13.10 -25.41 -10.35
CA LEU A 268 12.38 -24.18 -10.69
C LEU A 268 13.38 -23.05 -10.89
N PHE A 269 13.23 -22.28 -11.97
CA PHE A 269 14.02 -21.09 -12.25
C PHE A 269 13.14 -19.85 -12.33
N TYR A 270 13.50 -18.80 -11.58
CA TYR A 270 12.83 -17.50 -11.61
C TYR A 270 13.85 -16.39 -11.87
N PRO A 271 13.98 -15.93 -13.12
CA PRO A 271 14.80 -14.77 -13.44
C PRO A 271 14.03 -13.51 -13.05
N CYS A 272 14.57 -12.79 -12.08
CA CYS A 272 14.09 -11.48 -11.61
C CYS A 272 12.95 -11.55 -10.64
N VAL A 273 13.26 -12.28 -9.57
CA VAL A 273 12.36 -12.47 -8.45
C VAL A 273 12.22 -11.21 -7.59
N GLY A 274 13.21 -10.31 -7.55
CA GLY A 274 13.26 -9.23 -6.56
C GLY A 274 13.14 -9.79 -5.15
N ASN A 275 11.99 -9.52 -4.52
CA ASN A 275 11.63 -10.03 -3.20
C ASN A 275 10.47 -11.06 -3.24
N ASP A 276 10.07 -11.54 -4.42
CA ASP A 276 8.92 -12.43 -4.62
C ASP A 276 9.25 -13.93 -4.56
N THR A 277 10.09 -14.34 -3.61
CA THR A 277 10.47 -15.76 -3.43
C THR A 277 9.37 -16.58 -2.74
N ILE A 278 8.51 -15.93 -1.96
CA ILE A 278 7.55 -16.62 -1.07
C ILE A 278 6.54 -17.44 -1.85
N LYS A 279 5.95 -16.85 -2.90
CA LYS A 279 4.91 -17.47 -3.71
C LYS A 279 5.39 -18.70 -4.48
N PRO A 280 6.47 -18.64 -5.26
CA PRO A 280 6.97 -19.82 -5.98
C PRO A 280 7.38 -20.94 -5.02
N ILE A 281 8.04 -20.63 -3.89
CA ILE A 281 8.37 -21.66 -2.88
C ILE A 281 7.09 -22.35 -2.40
N LYS A 282 6.12 -21.59 -1.88
CA LYS A 282 4.89 -22.17 -1.31
C LYS A 282 4.11 -23.02 -2.32
N ARG A 283 4.12 -22.63 -3.58
CA ARG A 283 3.33 -23.25 -4.66
C ARG A 283 3.90 -24.54 -5.22
N PHE A 284 5.20 -24.76 -5.01
CA PHE A 284 5.94 -25.83 -5.66
C PHE A 284 6.78 -26.66 -4.70
N MET A 285 6.87 -26.31 -3.41
CA MET A 285 7.72 -27.03 -2.43
C MET A 285 7.33 -28.49 -2.18
N ASP A 286 6.10 -28.87 -2.54
CA ASP A 286 5.59 -30.23 -2.50
C ASP A 286 6.00 -31.09 -3.71
N THR A 287 6.53 -30.48 -4.78
CA THR A 287 6.98 -31.17 -6.00
C THR A 287 8.43 -30.88 -6.38
N ILE A 288 8.92 -29.67 -6.13
CA ILE A 288 10.24 -29.18 -6.52
C ILE A 288 11.17 -29.21 -5.33
N THR A 289 12.36 -29.77 -5.52
CA THR A 289 13.42 -29.85 -4.50
C THR A 289 14.55 -28.86 -4.74
N GLU A 290 14.58 -28.15 -5.87
CA GLU A 290 15.66 -27.24 -6.23
C GLU A 290 15.10 -25.94 -6.82
N PHE A 291 15.42 -24.81 -6.21
CA PHE A 291 14.92 -23.49 -6.60
C PHE A 291 16.08 -22.56 -6.93
N HIS A 292 16.00 -21.87 -8.06
CA HIS A 292 16.94 -20.84 -8.47
C HIS A 292 16.24 -19.49 -8.59
N PHE A 293 16.60 -18.60 -7.68
CA PHE A 293 16.10 -17.24 -7.60
C PHE A 293 17.19 -16.26 -8.02
N VAL A 294 16.96 -15.53 -9.10
CA VAL A 294 17.97 -14.62 -9.65
C VAL A 294 17.48 -13.18 -9.60
N ASP A 295 18.37 -12.27 -9.28
CA ASP A 295 18.17 -10.83 -9.37
C ASP A 295 19.48 -10.16 -9.80
N LEU A 296 19.39 -9.01 -10.47
CA LEU A 296 20.56 -8.31 -10.99
C LEU A 296 21.27 -7.47 -9.92
N ILE A 297 20.54 -6.98 -8.93
CA ILE A 297 20.97 -5.88 -8.06
C ILE A 297 21.19 -6.36 -6.63
N GLN A 298 20.36 -7.28 -6.14
CA GLN A 298 20.36 -7.67 -4.73
C GLN A 298 20.18 -9.17 -4.54
N LEU A 299 20.67 -9.71 -3.43
CA LEU A 299 20.41 -11.10 -3.10
C LEU A 299 18.92 -11.28 -2.77
N PRO A 300 18.18 -12.18 -3.45
CA PRO A 300 16.77 -12.40 -3.14
C PRO A 300 16.54 -12.74 -1.66
N ASN A 301 15.54 -12.10 -1.06
CA ASN A 301 15.18 -12.39 0.33
C ASN A 301 14.38 -13.69 0.41
N LEU A 302 14.71 -14.59 1.35
CA LEU A 302 13.90 -15.77 1.62
C LEU A 302 12.81 -15.47 2.65
N PRO A 303 11.62 -16.10 2.53
CA PRO A 303 10.59 -15.98 3.55
C PRO A 303 11.06 -16.54 4.90
N LYS A 304 10.57 -15.92 5.98
CA LYS A 304 10.53 -16.56 7.29
C LYS A 304 9.34 -17.51 7.31
N LEU A 305 9.57 -18.78 6.96
CA LEU A 305 8.58 -19.83 7.11
C LEU A 305 8.61 -20.38 8.55
N LYS A 306 7.45 -20.79 9.07
CA LYS A 306 7.36 -21.44 10.38
C LYS A 306 8.19 -22.73 10.39
N LEU A 307 8.79 -23.05 11.53
CA LEU A 307 9.54 -24.31 11.73
C LEU A 307 8.67 -25.56 11.52
N GLU A 308 7.35 -25.42 11.71
CA GLU A 308 6.35 -26.45 11.39
C GLU A 308 6.31 -26.80 9.90
N ILE A 309 6.77 -25.91 9.01
CA ILE A 309 6.78 -26.13 7.57
C ILE A 309 8.20 -26.50 7.12
N ILE A 310 9.23 -25.83 7.66
CA ILE A 310 10.62 -26.00 7.23
C ILE A 310 11.61 -25.94 8.39
N LYS A 311 12.52 -26.90 8.44
CA LYS A 311 13.73 -26.84 9.28
C LYS A 311 14.92 -26.37 8.43
N LYS A 312 15.60 -25.28 8.81
CA LYS A 312 16.80 -24.80 8.11
C LYS A 312 18.02 -25.61 8.56
N ALA A 313 18.74 -26.21 7.60
CA ALA A 313 19.86 -27.11 7.89
C ALA A 313 21.22 -26.41 7.74
N LYS A 314 21.50 -25.79 6.58
CA LYS A 314 22.81 -25.19 6.26
C LYS A 314 22.68 -24.02 5.27
N ALA A 315 23.69 -23.16 5.27
CA ALA A 315 23.84 -22.04 4.33
C ALA A 315 25.28 -22.03 3.80
N TYR A 316 25.44 -21.82 2.50
CA TYR A 316 26.72 -21.81 1.79
C TYR A 316 26.78 -20.61 0.86
N GLU A 317 27.95 -19.99 0.73
CA GLU A 317 28.19 -18.88 -0.19
C GLU A 317 29.32 -19.23 -1.14
N SER A 318 29.15 -18.87 -2.41
CA SER A 318 30.14 -19.06 -3.47
C SER A 318 30.20 -17.83 -4.36
N TYR A 319 31.40 -17.51 -4.81
CA TYR A 319 31.68 -16.39 -5.71
C TYR A 319 32.10 -16.95 -7.06
N SER A 320 31.45 -16.51 -8.14
CA SER A 320 31.84 -16.84 -9.50
C SER A 320 32.57 -15.67 -10.13
N THR A 321 33.80 -15.90 -10.59
CA THR A 321 34.60 -14.93 -11.33
C THR A 321 34.07 -14.80 -12.75
N SER A 322 33.34 -13.72 -13.02
CA SER A 322 32.78 -13.27 -14.31
C SER A 322 31.92 -14.27 -15.10
N VAL A 323 31.05 -13.73 -15.97
CA VAL A 323 30.38 -14.55 -17.00
C VAL A 323 31.46 -15.09 -17.93
N ASN A 324 31.51 -16.41 -18.11
CA ASN A 324 32.48 -17.06 -18.99
C ASN A 324 32.35 -16.47 -20.41
N GLU A 325 33.43 -15.92 -20.98
CA GLU A 325 33.44 -15.33 -22.33
C GLU A 325 32.90 -16.30 -23.39
N MET A 326 33.07 -17.61 -23.19
CA MET A 326 32.49 -18.63 -24.07
C MET A 326 30.96 -18.56 -24.13
N ILE A 327 30.29 -18.29 -23.00
CA ILE A 327 28.83 -18.18 -22.92
C ILE A 327 28.36 -16.93 -23.66
N LEU A 328 29.08 -15.81 -23.50
CA LEU A 328 28.77 -14.56 -24.21
C LEU A 328 28.90 -14.72 -25.74
N ASN A 329 29.97 -15.36 -26.20
CA ASN A 329 30.18 -15.65 -27.62
C ASN A 329 29.05 -16.54 -28.16
N GLN A 330 28.62 -17.54 -27.39
CA GLN A 330 27.51 -18.41 -27.76
C GLN A 330 26.20 -17.62 -27.89
N TRP A 331 25.90 -16.70 -26.98
CA TRP A 331 24.71 -15.85 -27.07
C TRP A 331 24.70 -14.98 -28.32
N GLU A 332 25.86 -14.41 -28.68
CA GLU A 332 25.99 -13.62 -29.90
C GLU A 332 25.71 -14.47 -31.15
N THR A 333 26.19 -15.72 -31.19
CA THR A 333 25.85 -16.65 -32.30
C THR A 333 24.37 -17.01 -32.37
N TRP A 334 23.64 -16.91 -31.26
CA TRP A 334 22.20 -17.14 -31.19
C TRP A 334 21.36 -15.87 -31.41
N GLY A 335 22.00 -14.72 -31.65
CA GLY A 335 21.32 -13.43 -31.75
C GLY A 335 20.66 -13.00 -30.45
N ILE A 336 21.26 -13.36 -29.31
CA ILE A 336 20.81 -12.99 -27.97
C ILE A 336 21.68 -11.84 -27.46
N GLU A 337 21.05 -10.68 -27.27
CA GLU A 337 21.68 -9.56 -26.59
C GLU A 337 21.56 -9.76 -25.07
N SER A 338 22.68 -9.63 -24.37
CA SER A 338 22.69 -9.60 -22.90
C SER A 338 22.02 -8.32 -22.41
N ALA A 339 21.35 -8.40 -21.25
CA ALA A 339 20.75 -7.29 -20.53
C ALA A 339 21.71 -6.15 -20.12
N GLY A 340 23.01 -6.24 -20.45
CA GLY A 340 23.97 -5.14 -20.34
C GLY A 340 24.91 -5.20 -19.14
N TYR A 341 24.87 -6.27 -18.33
CA TYR A 341 25.74 -6.42 -17.15
C TYR A 341 26.97 -7.29 -17.41
N ARG A 342 27.64 -7.04 -18.54
CA ARG A 342 28.91 -7.72 -18.87
C ARG A 342 29.97 -7.32 -17.83
N GLY A 343 30.48 -8.27 -17.06
CA GLY A 343 31.70 -8.12 -16.27
C GLY A 343 31.57 -7.98 -14.75
N GLN A 344 30.35 -7.99 -14.17
CA GLN A 344 30.24 -8.12 -12.71
C GLN A 344 30.35 -9.59 -12.28
N PRO A 345 31.16 -9.91 -11.25
CA PRO A 345 31.21 -11.26 -10.70
C PRO A 345 29.85 -11.64 -10.10
N GLY A 346 29.40 -12.85 -10.39
CA GLY A 346 28.14 -13.38 -9.86
C GLY A 346 28.31 -13.87 -8.43
N ILE A 347 27.31 -13.63 -7.57
CA ILE A 347 27.26 -14.17 -6.22
C ILE A 347 26.18 -15.24 -6.18
N THR A 348 26.51 -16.44 -5.69
CA THR A 348 25.53 -17.52 -5.49
C THR A 348 25.53 -17.99 -4.05
N HIS A 349 24.37 -17.93 -3.41
CA HIS A 349 24.14 -18.43 -2.06
C HIS A 349 23.17 -19.61 -2.08
N LYS A 350 23.53 -20.72 -1.43
CA LYS A 350 22.71 -21.91 -1.29
C LYS A 350 22.18 -22.02 0.14
N ASP A 351 20.89 -22.21 0.29
CA ASP A 351 20.24 -22.58 1.55
C ASP A 351 19.65 -24.00 1.43
N GLU A 352 19.86 -24.84 2.43
CA GLU A 352 19.28 -26.19 2.51
C GLU A 352 18.18 -26.25 3.57
N TRP A 353 17.00 -26.63 3.15
CA TRP A 353 15.75 -26.65 3.90
C TRP A 353 15.23 -28.08 3.97
N ILE A 354 14.61 -28.48 5.07
CA ILE A 354 13.93 -29.78 5.20
C ILE A 354 12.44 -29.52 5.29
N HIS A 355 11.67 -30.04 4.32
CA HIS A 355 10.22 -29.96 4.34
C HIS A 355 9.65 -30.81 5.48
N ALA A 356 8.83 -30.22 6.34
CA ALA A 356 8.39 -30.90 7.55
C ALA A 356 7.55 -32.16 7.27
N ASP A 357 6.62 -32.09 6.32
CA ASP A 357 5.66 -33.17 6.08
C ASP A 357 6.26 -34.36 5.35
N SER A 358 7.14 -34.11 4.38
CA SER A 358 7.73 -35.16 3.53
C SER A 358 9.19 -35.48 3.87
N ASN A 359 9.79 -34.74 4.80
CA ASN A 359 11.20 -34.84 5.20
C ASN A 359 12.20 -34.75 4.03
N ARG A 360 11.78 -34.18 2.89
CA ARG A 360 12.64 -33.99 1.73
C ARG A 360 13.54 -32.77 1.92
N THR A 361 14.75 -32.85 1.40
CA THR A 361 15.64 -31.69 1.30
C THR A 361 15.19 -30.82 0.12
N ILE A 362 15.06 -29.52 0.39
CA ILE A 362 14.82 -28.46 -0.58
C ILE A 362 16.07 -27.59 -0.61
N GLU A 363 16.67 -27.47 -1.78
CA GLU A 363 17.80 -26.60 -2.04
C GLU A 363 17.31 -25.29 -2.65
N ILE A 364 17.75 -24.17 -2.09
CA ILE A 364 17.39 -22.84 -2.58
C ILE A 364 18.65 -22.06 -2.91
N TYR A 365 18.87 -21.86 -4.20
CA TYR A 365 19.93 -21.05 -4.76
C TYR A 365 19.42 -19.62 -4.99
N ARG A 366 20.21 -18.67 -4.55
CA ARG A 366 19.97 -17.23 -4.68
C ARG A 366 21.15 -16.60 -5.37
N HIS A 367 20.88 -15.89 -6.46
CA HIS A 367 21.91 -15.37 -7.33
C HIS A 367 21.80 -13.85 -7.45
N ILE A 368 22.94 -13.16 -7.33
CA ILE A 368 23.13 -11.79 -7.82
C ILE A 368 23.94 -11.88 -9.11
N GLN A 369 23.27 -11.95 -10.26
CA GLN A 369 23.92 -12.02 -11.58
C GLN A 369 22.91 -11.90 -12.71
N ASP A 370 23.42 -11.82 -13.94
CA ASP A 370 22.62 -11.92 -15.17
C ASP A 370 21.78 -13.21 -15.21
N GLY A 371 20.49 -13.07 -15.51
CA GLY A 371 19.54 -14.18 -15.52
C GLY A 371 19.90 -15.26 -16.53
N LEU A 372 20.36 -14.92 -17.74
CA LEU A 372 20.79 -15.92 -18.72
C LEU A 372 22.09 -16.60 -18.29
N ALA A 373 22.99 -15.88 -17.62
CA ALA A 373 24.22 -16.48 -17.09
C ALA A 373 23.89 -17.54 -16.03
N ALA A 374 22.96 -17.24 -15.11
CA ALA A 374 22.43 -18.21 -14.16
C ALA A 374 21.77 -19.40 -14.86
N PHE A 375 20.91 -19.12 -15.83
CA PHE A 375 20.15 -20.11 -16.56
C PHE A 375 21.03 -21.07 -17.38
N SER A 376 22.16 -20.58 -17.90
CA SER A 376 23.09 -21.38 -18.70
C SER A 376 23.65 -22.57 -17.92
N ASN A 377 23.80 -22.44 -16.61
CA ASN A 377 24.28 -23.49 -15.71
C ASN A 377 23.21 -24.52 -15.32
N ILE A 378 21.94 -24.31 -15.70
CA ILE A 378 20.84 -25.23 -15.40
C ILE A 378 20.67 -26.18 -16.59
N GLU A 379 20.94 -27.48 -16.42
CA GLU A 379 20.89 -28.45 -17.52
C GLU A 379 19.46 -28.79 -17.95
N LYS A 380 18.55 -28.93 -16.98
CA LYS A 380 17.16 -29.33 -17.17
C LYS A 380 16.27 -28.47 -16.30
N LEU A 381 15.05 -28.22 -16.74
CA LEU A 381 14.11 -27.34 -16.04
C LEU A 381 12.74 -28.01 -15.92
N ALA A 382 12.18 -28.01 -14.70
CA ALA A 382 10.80 -28.46 -14.49
C ALA A 382 9.83 -27.28 -14.56
N VAL A 383 10.20 -26.12 -14.00
CA VAL A 383 9.35 -24.93 -13.93
C VAL A 383 10.13 -23.69 -14.30
N PHE A 384 9.66 -22.97 -15.32
CA PHE A 384 10.08 -21.60 -15.59
C PHE A 384 9.04 -20.63 -15.01
N TYR A 385 9.45 -19.77 -14.08
CA TYR A 385 8.56 -18.82 -13.40
C TYR A 385 8.96 -17.40 -13.75
N LEU A 386 8.06 -16.61 -14.34
CA LEU A 386 8.33 -15.23 -14.75
C LEU A 386 7.11 -14.35 -14.50
N CYS A 387 7.19 -13.51 -13.46
CA CYS A 387 6.13 -12.55 -13.14
C CYS A 387 6.72 -11.19 -12.78
N GLY A 388 6.04 -10.11 -13.15
CA GLY A 388 6.42 -8.75 -12.77
C GLY A 388 7.68 -8.21 -13.45
N ASP A 389 8.12 -8.80 -14.56
CA ASP A 389 9.26 -8.31 -15.34
C ASP A 389 8.90 -7.00 -16.08
N SER A 390 9.50 -5.88 -15.67
CA SER A 390 9.18 -4.53 -16.15
C SER A 390 10.42 -3.70 -16.47
N GLU A 391 10.25 -2.65 -17.28
CA GLU A 391 11.30 -1.66 -17.51
C GLU A 391 11.55 -0.81 -16.25
N GLY A 392 12.81 -0.70 -15.84
CA GLY A 392 13.28 0.28 -14.86
C GLY A 392 13.09 -0.06 -13.38
N GLU A 393 12.09 -0.86 -12.99
CA GLU A 393 11.80 -1.18 -11.58
C GLU A 393 12.49 -2.47 -11.07
N GLY A 394 13.65 -2.83 -11.66
CA GLY A 394 14.39 -4.04 -11.28
C GLY A 394 13.95 -5.32 -11.99
N GLY A 395 13.40 -5.19 -13.20
CA GLY A 395 13.20 -6.33 -14.10
C GLY A 395 14.52 -6.97 -14.54
N SER A 396 14.41 -8.04 -15.31
CA SER A 396 15.55 -8.83 -15.78
C SER A 396 16.45 -8.15 -16.79
N GLY A 397 15.97 -7.06 -17.39
CA GLY A 397 16.59 -6.47 -18.56
C GLY A 397 16.66 -7.43 -19.75
N GLN A 398 16.09 -8.64 -19.63
CA GLN A 398 16.18 -9.70 -20.61
C GLN A 398 14.82 -10.01 -21.21
N ARG A 399 14.79 -10.19 -22.53
CA ARG A 399 13.56 -10.51 -23.27
C ARG A 399 13.29 -12.01 -23.22
N TRP A 400 12.85 -12.55 -22.08
CA TRP A 400 12.67 -14.01 -21.92
C TRP A 400 11.75 -14.67 -22.96
N PHE A 401 10.79 -13.93 -23.51
CA PHE A 401 9.92 -14.41 -24.59
C PHE A 401 10.34 -13.96 -26.00
N GLN A 402 11.57 -13.47 -26.17
CA GLN A 402 12.22 -13.40 -27.47
C GLN A 402 12.42 -14.81 -28.02
N GLU A 403 12.30 -14.97 -29.34
CA GLU A 403 12.32 -16.28 -30.01
C GLU A 403 13.53 -17.15 -29.64
N SER A 404 14.75 -16.59 -29.70
CA SER A 404 16.00 -17.32 -29.42
C SER A 404 16.11 -17.76 -27.97
N ILE A 405 15.75 -16.90 -27.02
CA ILE A 405 15.79 -17.20 -25.58
C ILE A 405 14.70 -18.21 -25.22
N LEU A 406 13.50 -18.06 -25.78
CA LEU A 406 12.41 -18.99 -25.56
C LEU A 406 12.77 -20.38 -26.09
N LYS A 407 13.38 -20.49 -27.27
CA LYS A 407 13.87 -21.77 -27.82
C LYS A 407 14.89 -22.42 -26.88
N LEU A 408 15.90 -21.65 -26.44
CA LEU A 408 16.90 -22.12 -25.48
C LEU A 408 16.26 -22.62 -24.17
N MET A 409 15.24 -21.91 -23.68
CA MET A 409 14.49 -22.32 -22.50
C MET A 409 13.71 -23.61 -22.72
N LEU A 410 13.04 -23.77 -23.87
CA LEU A 410 12.25 -24.95 -24.23
C LEU A 410 13.09 -26.20 -24.51
N ASP A 411 14.35 -26.03 -24.87
CA ASP A 411 15.31 -27.14 -25.00
C ASP A 411 15.67 -27.75 -23.64
N LYS A 412 15.77 -26.90 -22.61
CA LYS A 412 16.03 -27.32 -21.22
C LYS A 412 14.76 -27.72 -20.48
N LEU A 413 13.59 -27.21 -20.87
CA LEU A 413 12.31 -27.52 -20.26
C LEU A 413 11.93 -28.98 -20.51
N LEU A 414 11.71 -29.72 -19.42
CA LEU A 414 11.31 -31.12 -19.45
C LEU A 414 9.91 -31.29 -20.06
N ASP A 415 9.67 -32.46 -20.64
CA ASP A 415 8.34 -32.82 -21.13
C ASP A 415 7.34 -32.88 -19.97
N GLY A 416 6.19 -32.22 -20.12
CA GLY A 416 5.24 -31.99 -19.03
C GLY A 416 5.63 -30.85 -18.07
N GLY A 417 6.74 -30.17 -18.32
CA GLY A 417 7.21 -29.01 -17.54
C GLY A 417 6.27 -27.81 -17.62
N LEU A 418 6.46 -26.85 -16.72
CA LEU A 418 5.55 -25.72 -16.56
C LEU A 418 6.20 -24.38 -16.90
N ILE A 419 5.42 -23.48 -17.49
CA ILE A 419 5.72 -22.05 -17.56
C ILE A 419 4.64 -21.32 -16.75
N VAL A 420 5.06 -20.51 -15.78
CA VAL A 420 4.15 -19.70 -14.95
C VAL A 420 4.42 -18.23 -15.21
N THR A 421 3.45 -17.52 -15.76
CA THR A 421 3.65 -16.11 -16.11
C THR A 421 2.38 -15.27 -16.09
N ASP A 422 2.53 -13.98 -15.76
CA ASP A 422 1.53 -12.92 -15.93
C ASP A 422 1.61 -12.22 -17.30
N GLY A 423 2.50 -12.68 -18.18
CA GLY A 423 2.76 -12.03 -19.45
C GLY A 423 3.70 -10.83 -19.36
N SER A 424 4.39 -10.64 -18.24
CA SER A 424 5.44 -9.66 -18.12
C SER A 424 6.63 -10.07 -18.98
N SER A 425 6.85 -9.36 -20.09
CA SER A 425 8.05 -9.45 -20.92
C SER A 425 8.21 -8.13 -21.67
N TRP A 426 9.46 -7.79 -22.00
CA TRP A 426 9.80 -6.59 -22.75
C TRP A 426 9.18 -6.63 -24.16
N ASP A 427 8.52 -5.52 -24.52
CA ASP A 427 7.98 -5.17 -25.84
C ASP A 427 7.02 -6.19 -26.51
N PRO A 428 5.77 -6.31 -26.02
CA PRO A 428 4.76 -7.15 -26.65
C PRO A 428 4.33 -6.65 -28.04
N GLN A 429 4.74 -5.45 -28.48
CA GLN A 429 4.34 -4.91 -29.78
C GLN A 429 5.10 -5.56 -30.94
N ILE A 430 6.39 -5.87 -30.74
CA ILE A 430 7.24 -6.51 -31.75
C ILE A 430 6.73 -7.93 -32.08
N TYR A 431 6.15 -8.62 -31.10
CA TYR A 431 5.74 -10.03 -31.23
C TYR A 431 4.22 -10.23 -31.31
N ARG A 432 3.42 -9.23 -31.67
CA ARG A 432 1.95 -9.36 -31.72
C ARG A 432 1.44 -10.53 -32.57
N THR A 433 2.21 -10.94 -33.57
CA THR A 433 1.90 -12.04 -34.50
C THR A 433 2.64 -13.34 -34.16
N ALA A 434 3.48 -13.35 -33.12
CA ALA A 434 4.23 -14.54 -32.73
C ALA A 434 3.29 -15.69 -32.34
N GLU A 435 3.67 -16.92 -32.69
CA GLU A 435 2.87 -18.12 -32.42
C GLU A 435 2.67 -18.35 -30.92
N TRP A 436 3.63 -17.90 -30.10
CA TRP A 436 3.63 -18.04 -28.65
C TRP A 436 3.06 -16.82 -27.90
N LYS A 437 2.38 -15.91 -28.60
CA LYS A 437 1.76 -14.70 -28.00
C LYS A 437 0.78 -14.97 -26.88
N GLY A 438 0.21 -16.19 -26.81
CA GLY A 438 -0.64 -16.61 -25.70
C GLY A 438 0.00 -16.39 -24.32
N LEU A 439 1.33 -16.42 -24.23
CA LEU A 439 2.08 -16.19 -23.01
C LEU A 439 1.97 -14.74 -22.47
N TRP A 440 1.67 -13.72 -23.30
CA TRP A 440 1.58 -12.32 -22.84
C TRP A 440 0.36 -11.52 -23.33
N GLN A 441 -0.37 -11.99 -24.33
CA GLN A 441 -1.44 -11.23 -24.99
C GLN A 441 -2.52 -10.74 -23.99
N TYR A 442 -2.78 -11.52 -22.93
CA TYR A 442 -3.79 -11.23 -21.91
C TYR A 442 -3.48 -10.04 -21.01
N ARG A 443 -2.24 -9.55 -21.01
CA ARG A 443 -1.90 -8.29 -20.33
C ARG A 443 -2.50 -7.09 -21.07
N LEU A 444 -2.66 -7.19 -22.39
CA LEU A 444 -3.17 -6.12 -23.26
C LEU A 444 -4.70 -6.17 -23.38
N ASP A 445 -5.23 -7.38 -23.53
CA ASP A 445 -6.67 -7.61 -23.63
C ASP A 445 -7.23 -7.77 -22.21
N ARG A 446 -7.86 -6.73 -21.66
CA ARG A 446 -8.55 -6.73 -20.35
C ARG A 446 -9.78 -7.68 -20.28
N GLY A 447 -9.85 -8.67 -21.18
CA GLY A 447 -10.91 -9.65 -21.31
C GLY A 447 -10.80 -10.79 -20.30
N ILE A 448 -11.95 -11.37 -19.99
CA ILE A 448 -12.16 -12.38 -18.92
C ILE A 448 -11.82 -13.81 -19.39
N SER A 449 -11.52 -14.04 -20.67
CA SER A 449 -11.34 -15.38 -21.23
C SER A 449 -9.96 -15.97 -20.92
N LYS A 450 -9.94 -17.25 -20.56
CA LYS A 450 -8.72 -18.07 -20.41
C LYS A 450 -7.86 -18.06 -21.69
N PRO A 451 -6.52 -18.12 -21.57
CA PRO A 451 -5.63 -18.34 -22.69
C PRO A 451 -5.93 -19.56 -23.55
N ILE A 452 -5.79 -19.39 -24.87
CA ILE A 452 -5.97 -20.46 -25.86
C ILE A 452 -4.67 -21.27 -25.95
N ASP A 453 -4.80 -22.59 -25.98
CA ASP A 453 -3.69 -23.52 -26.21
C ASP A 453 -3.06 -23.30 -27.59
N PHE A 454 -1.74 -23.50 -27.71
CA PHE A 454 -1.03 -23.28 -28.97
C PHE A 454 0.14 -24.26 -29.14
N LYS A 455 0.64 -24.36 -30.38
CA LYS A 455 1.84 -25.12 -30.72
C LYS A 455 2.97 -24.16 -31.08
N TYR A 456 4.17 -24.47 -30.63
CA TYR A 456 5.38 -23.75 -31.00
C TYR A 456 6.61 -24.63 -30.74
N TYR A 457 7.60 -24.59 -31.63
CA TYR A 457 8.90 -25.26 -31.46
C TYR A 457 8.81 -26.76 -31.07
N ASN A 458 7.98 -27.54 -31.79
CA ASN A 458 7.71 -28.96 -31.50
C ASN A 458 7.22 -29.21 -30.06
N ARG A 459 6.47 -28.25 -29.53
CA ARG A 459 5.81 -28.34 -28.23
C ARG A 459 4.34 -27.91 -28.32
N MET A 460 3.51 -28.50 -27.47
CA MET A 460 2.13 -28.12 -27.20
C MET A 460 2.07 -27.39 -25.86
N PHE A 461 1.54 -26.18 -25.88
CA PHE A 461 1.33 -25.34 -24.71
C PHE A 461 -0.15 -25.40 -24.34
N LYS A 462 -0.44 -26.01 -23.19
CA LYS A 462 -1.78 -26.10 -22.64
C LYS A 462 -1.92 -25.14 -21.47
N CYS A 463 -2.79 -24.15 -21.58
CA CYS A 463 -3.11 -23.30 -20.43
C CYS A 463 -3.91 -24.12 -19.43
N ILE A 464 -3.38 -24.31 -18.23
CA ILE A 464 -4.05 -25.08 -17.19
C ILE A 464 -5.08 -24.20 -16.48
N GLY A 465 -4.65 -23.04 -15.99
CA GLY A 465 -5.53 -22.10 -15.31
C GLY A 465 -4.79 -20.94 -14.65
N GLU A 466 -5.56 -20.04 -14.05
CA GLU A 466 -5.04 -18.88 -13.33
C GLU A 466 -4.66 -19.26 -11.90
N CYS A 467 -3.42 -18.97 -11.49
CA CYS A 467 -2.90 -19.26 -10.17
C CYS A 467 -2.67 -18.01 -9.29
N GLY A 468 -2.88 -16.79 -9.78
CA GLY A 468 -2.76 -15.59 -8.94
C GLY A 468 -2.96 -14.29 -9.71
N ARG A 469 -2.96 -13.15 -9.00
CA ARG A 469 -3.20 -11.83 -9.61
C ARG A 469 -2.27 -10.69 -9.15
N LYS A 470 -1.04 -11.00 -8.69
CA LYS A 470 -0.17 -9.98 -8.04
C LYS A 470 0.15 -8.80 -8.98
N TYR A 471 0.41 -9.11 -10.23
CA TYR A 471 0.87 -8.18 -11.28
C TYR A 471 -0.11 -8.15 -12.46
N GLY A 472 -1.31 -8.70 -12.28
CA GLY A 472 -2.18 -9.19 -13.35
C GLY A 472 -2.41 -10.69 -13.24
N PRO A 473 -3.33 -11.28 -14.03
CA PRO A 473 -3.60 -12.71 -14.03
C PRO A 473 -2.33 -13.52 -14.35
N ILE A 474 -1.91 -14.37 -13.42
CA ILE A 474 -0.78 -15.29 -13.57
C ILE A 474 -1.34 -16.64 -14.01
N TYR A 475 -0.93 -17.13 -15.17
CA TYR A 475 -1.36 -18.40 -15.72
C TYR A 475 -0.28 -19.46 -15.61
N VAL A 476 -0.72 -20.70 -15.42
CA VAL A 476 0.13 -21.90 -15.50
C VAL A 476 -0.07 -22.54 -16.86
N TRP A 477 1.01 -22.78 -17.57
CA TRP A 477 1.05 -23.46 -18.85
C TRP A 477 1.82 -24.76 -18.70
N GLN A 478 1.22 -25.87 -19.12
CA GLN A 478 1.91 -27.15 -19.23
C GLN A 478 2.42 -27.32 -20.66
N VAL A 479 3.70 -27.68 -20.79
CA VAL A 479 4.39 -27.77 -22.07
C VAL A 479 4.78 -29.21 -22.34
N ASN A 480 4.26 -29.79 -23.42
CA ASN A 480 4.53 -31.17 -23.81
C ASN A 480 5.18 -31.22 -25.19
N ARG A 481 5.96 -32.27 -25.49
CA ARG A 481 6.47 -32.55 -26.85
C ARG A 481 5.32 -32.99 -27.75
N VAL A 482 5.36 -32.58 -29.02
CA VAL A 482 4.38 -32.95 -30.06
C VAL A 482 4.90 -34.09 -30.89
#